data_AF-A0A562VJL6-F1
#
_entry.id   AF-A0A562VJL6-F1
#
_cell.length_a   1.000
_cell.length_b   1.000
_cell.length_c   1.000
_cell.angle_alpha   90.00
_cell.angle_beta   90.00
_cell.angle_gamma   90.00
#
_symmetry.space_group_name_H-M   'P 1'
#
loop_
_entity.id
_entity.type
_entity.pdbx_description
1 polymer ?
#
loop_
_entity_poly.entity_id
_entity_poly.type
_entity_poly.pdbx_seq_one_letter_code
_entity_poly.pdbx_strand_id
1 'polypeptide(L)'
;MPSVATLKLNLFLSMPNKEVRPGLKTRPVNSHADSSVSHKGFEVSMYRVTLTFLLLAMATPAHAMHISEGILPLPWAALWFAVAAPFVALGARQLNVLAKDDLSVKPLVGLMAAVVFIVSCMPIPVPTAGTCSHPCGTGIAAILVGPLVSVLISTVALLIQALFLAHGGLSTLGADIVSMGVVGSFAGWFAFRGLRGLGANLGVAAFLAGLFTDWATYLTTSVELASGIRGTSPFWPLVTKIVIAFIPTQLPLGILEGAMTAGMVLLLHKKRPDLLVRMRVLKESEVSAHA
;
A
#
# COMPACT_ATOMS: atom_id res chain seq x y z
N MET A 1 12.99 -40.77 -22.06
CA MET A 1 12.77 -39.37 -21.65
C MET A 1 14.11 -38.65 -21.65
N PRO A 2 14.25 -37.59 -22.47
CA PRO A 2 14.95 -36.40 -21.99
C PRO A 2 14.16 -35.11 -22.24
N SER A 3 14.03 -34.35 -21.15
CA SER A 3 13.97 -32.90 -20.96
C SER A 3 13.45 -31.97 -22.07
N VAL A 4 12.45 -31.17 -21.68
CA VAL A 4 11.66 -30.16 -22.42
C VAL A 4 12.44 -28.85 -22.71
N ALA A 5 13.77 -28.84 -22.57
CA ALA A 5 14.58 -27.63 -22.72
C ALA A 5 15.00 -27.28 -24.17
N THR A 6 14.67 -28.11 -25.17
CA THR A 6 15.24 -27.98 -26.53
C THR A 6 14.24 -27.49 -27.59
N LEU A 7 13.01 -27.11 -27.23
CA LEU A 7 11.93 -26.89 -28.21
C LEU A 7 11.40 -25.45 -28.37
N LYS A 8 12.08 -24.42 -27.83
CA LYS A 8 11.68 -23.01 -28.02
C LYS A 8 12.73 -22.11 -28.68
N LEU A 9 13.72 -22.70 -29.37
CA LEU A 9 14.74 -21.96 -30.13
C LEU A 9 14.52 -21.96 -31.66
N ASN A 10 13.51 -22.69 -32.17
CA ASN A 10 13.28 -22.86 -33.61
C ASN A 10 12.08 -22.08 -34.20
N LEU A 11 11.59 -21.04 -33.52
CA LEU A 11 10.44 -20.25 -34.01
C LEU A 11 10.74 -18.74 -34.19
N PHE A 12 12.00 -18.37 -34.36
CA PHE A 12 12.41 -16.97 -34.61
C PHE A 12 13.21 -16.77 -35.91
N LEU A 13 13.34 -17.79 -36.75
CA LEU A 13 14.13 -17.76 -38.00
C LEU A 13 13.28 -17.98 -39.25
N SER A 14 12.11 -17.32 -39.34
CA SER A 14 11.34 -17.32 -40.57
C SER A 14 10.60 -16.00 -40.76
N MET A 15 11.27 -15.01 -41.35
CA MET A 15 10.63 -14.02 -42.24
C MET A 15 11.63 -13.53 -43.31
N PRO A 16 11.15 -13.22 -44.53
CA PRO A 16 11.94 -13.29 -45.74
C PRO A 16 12.60 -11.97 -46.16
N ASN A 17 13.72 -12.16 -46.87
CA ASN A 17 14.58 -11.23 -47.56
C ASN A 17 13.81 -10.27 -48.50
N LYS A 18 14.02 -8.95 -48.39
CA LYS A 18 13.50 -7.95 -49.35
C LYS A 18 14.63 -7.40 -50.22
N GLU A 19 14.32 -7.44 -51.51
CA GLU A 19 15.10 -7.15 -52.71
C GLU A 19 15.90 -5.83 -52.73
N VAL A 20 17.06 -5.93 -53.39
CA VAL A 20 17.97 -4.84 -53.80
C VAL A 20 17.48 -4.25 -55.13
N ARG A 21 17.34 -2.92 -55.23
CA ARG A 21 17.17 -2.19 -56.51
C ARG A 21 18.48 -1.54 -56.96
N PRO A 22 18.85 -1.61 -58.24
CA PRO A 22 20.08 -1.01 -58.76
C PRO A 22 19.85 0.41 -59.31
N GLY A 23 20.85 1.28 -59.12
CA GLY A 23 21.10 2.43 -59.99
C GLY A 23 20.77 3.81 -59.43
N LEU A 24 21.79 4.51 -58.90
CA LEU A 24 21.95 5.95 -59.16
C LEU A 24 23.40 6.41 -58.99
N LYS A 25 24.05 6.65 -60.13
CA LYS A 25 25.17 7.54 -60.48
C LYS A 25 26.14 7.99 -59.37
N THR A 26 27.38 7.53 -59.51
CA THR A 26 28.61 8.07 -58.91
C THR A 26 28.91 9.50 -59.40
N ARG A 27 29.19 10.42 -58.49
CA ARG A 27 29.87 11.72 -58.75
C ARG A 27 31.14 11.80 -57.89
N PRO A 28 32.17 12.52 -58.35
CA PRO A 28 33.56 12.24 -58.01
C PRO A 28 33.93 12.70 -56.60
N VAL A 29 34.85 11.94 -56.01
CA VAL A 29 35.53 12.20 -54.74
C VAL A 29 36.37 13.46 -54.89
N ASN A 30 36.07 14.49 -54.10
CA ASN A 30 37.04 15.52 -53.75
C ASN A 30 37.22 15.52 -52.24
N SER A 31 38.47 15.29 -51.87
CA SER A 31 39.06 15.48 -50.55
C SER A 31 38.74 16.85 -49.98
N HIS A 32 38.28 16.92 -48.73
CA HIS A 32 38.81 17.77 -47.66
C HIS A 32 37.89 17.67 -46.44
N ALA A 33 38.52 17.39 -45.29
CA ALA A 33 38.15 17.77 -43.92
C ALA A 33 36.68 17.66 -43.47
N ASP A 34 36.39 16.75 -42.54
CA ASP A 34 36.14 17.11 -41.13
C ASP A 34 35.82 15.83 -40.34
N SER A 35 36.72 15.44 -39.45
CA SER A 35 36.58 14.31 -38.54
C SER A 35 36.10 14.83 -37.18
N SER A 36 34.79 14.96 -36.98
CA SER A 36 34.21 15.18 -35.65
C SER A 36 32.71 14.82 -35.56
N VAL A 37 32.34 13.58 -35.89
CA VAL A 37 31.01 13.06 -35.52
C VAL A 37 31.03 12.71 -34.02
N SER A 38 30.40 13.57 -33.24
CA SER A 38 30.20 13.42 -31.79
C SER A 38 29.34 12.17 -31.50
N HIS A 39 29.98 11.08 -31.06
CA HIS A 39 29.32 9.94 -30.43
C HIS A 39 28.81 10.35 -29.02
N LYS A 40 27.72 11.11 -28.95
CA LYS A 40 26.95 11.27 -27.70
C LYS A 40 26.05 10.04 -27.52
N GLY A 41 26.68 8.90 -27.28
CA GLY A 41 26.03 7.62 -27.05
C GLY A 41 26.52 7.01 -25.76
N PHE A 42 25.70 7.11 -24.71
CA PHE A 42 25.65 6.14 -23.62
C PHE A 42 26.93 5.91 -22.80
N GLU A 43 27.63 6.97 -22.39
CA GLU A 43 28.51 6.85 -21.21
C GLU A 43 27.66 7.00 -19.95
N VAL A 44 27.12 5.88 -19.44
CA VAL A 44 26.60 5.82 -18.08
C VAL A 44 27.80 6.05 -17.17
N SER A 45 28.03 7.31 -16.82
CA SER A 45 29.25 7.69 -16.15
C SER A 45 29.40 6.90 -14.86
N MET A 46 30.58 6.29 -14.67
CA MET A 46 30.87 5.38 -13.57
C MET A 46 30.55 6.00 -12.20
N TYR A 47 30.65 7.33 -12.07
CA TYR A 47 30.21 8.05 -10.87
C TYR A 47 28.70 7.92 -10.61
N ARG A 48 27.84 7.84 -11.64
CA ARG A 48 26.38 7.67 -11.50
C ARG A 48 26.04 6.27 -11.04
N VAL A 49 26.75 5.25 -11.55
CA VAL A 49 26.59 3.86 -11.10
C VAL A 49 27.07 3.73 -9.66
N THR A 50 28.25 4.26 -9.33
CA THR A 50 28.79 4.23 -7.97
C THR A 50 27.95 5.05 -7.00
N LEU A 51 27.42 6.20 -7.41
CA LEU A 51 26.51 7.02 -6.60
C LEU A 51 25.16 6.33 -6.40
N THR A 52 24.62 5.66 -7.42
CA THR A 52 23.38 4.87 -7.30
C THR A 52 23.60 3.67 -6.38
N PHE A 53 24.75 3.00 -6.49
CA PHE A 53 25.12 1.87 -5.65
C PHE A 53 25.40 2.32 -4.21
N LEU A 54 26.00 3.49 -4.01
CA LEU A 54 26.21 4.10 -2.70
C LEU A 54 24.89 4.56 -2.07
N LEU A 55 23.98 5.15 -2.85
CA LEU A 55 22.62 5.48 -2.41
C LEU A 55 21.80 4.24 -2.06
N LEU A 56 21.94 3.16 -2.82
CA LEU A 56 21.33 1.85 -2.51
C LEU A 56 21.97 1.18 -1.29
N ALA A 57 23.28 1.35 -1.08
CA ALA A 57 23.99 0.85 0.11
C ALA A 57 23.69 1.67 1.37
N MET A 58 23.24 2.93 1.20
CA MET A 58 22.71 3.79 2.25
C MET A 58 21.20 3.63 2.44
N ALA A 59 20.54 2.71 1.70
CA ALA A 59 19.15 2.36 1.94
C ALA A 59 19.07 1.64 3.29
N THR A 60 18.84 2.41 4.34
CA THR A 60 18.43 1.90 5.64
C THR A 60 17.20 1.02 5.44
N PRO A 61 17.02 -0.07 6.21
CA PRO A 61 15.77 -0.81 6.20
C PRO A 61 14.65 0.20 6.36
N ALA A 62 13.77 0.27 5.37
CA ALA A 62 12.57 1.07 5.47
C ALA A 62 11.79 0.44 6.63
N HIS A 63 11.90 1.04 7.81
CA HIS A 63 11.02 0.75 8.93
C HIS A 63 9.64 1.18 8.44
N ALA A 64 8.94 0.20 7.90
CA ALA A 64 7.62 0.33 7.32
C ALA A 64 6.64 0.78 8.41
N MET A 65 5.42 1.07 7.98
CA MET A 65 4.27 1.43 8.81
C MET A 65 4.11 0.59 10.11
N HIS A 66 4.68 -0.62 10.16
CA HIS A 66 4.72 -1.52 11.32
C HIS A 66 5.93 -1.26 12.22
N ILE A 67 5.69 -1.19 13.52
CA ILE A 67 6.74 -1.10 14.51
C ILE A 67 7.48 -2.45 14.57
N SER A 68 8.78 -2.43 14.27
CA SER A 68 9.60 -3.65 14.23
C SER A 68 9.74 -4.29 15.62
N GLU A 69 9.93 -5.61 15.63
CA GLU A 69 10.13 -6.40 16.84
C GLU A 69 11.20 -5.79 17.78
N GLY A 70 10.89 -5.71 19.07
CA GLY A 70 11.82 -5.25 20.10
C GLY A 70 12.08 -3.74 20.15
N ILE A 71 11.44 -2.92 19.30
CA ILE A 71 11.58 -1.45 19.37
C ILE A 71 10.93 -0.88 20.65
N LEU A 72 9.79 -1.42 21.06
CA LEU A 72 9.07 -0.93 22.23
C LEU A 72 9.50 -1.68 23.49
N PRO A 73 9.81 -0.99 24.60
CA PRO A 73 10.01 -1.61 25.90
C PRO A 73 8.77 -2.40 26.34
N LEU A 74 8.98 -3.49 27.09
CA LEU A 74 7.91 -4.40 27.53
C LEU A 74 6.69 -3.69 28.17
N PRO A 75 6.84 -2.65 29.03
CA PRO A 75 5.69 -1.95 29.59
C PRO A 75 4.83 -1.25 28.53
N TRP A 76 5.45 -0.67 27.50
CA TRP A 76 4.74 -0.02 26.40
C TRP A 76 4.07 -1.05 25.48
N ALA A 77 4.77 -2.12 25.14
CA ALA A 77 4.19 -3.24 24.40
C ALA A 77 2.92 -3.78 25.10
N ALA A 78 3.01 -4.04 26.41
CA ALA A 78 1.87 -4.50 27.20
C ALA A 78 0.71 -3.48 27.25
N LEU A 79 1.02 -2.19 27.36
CA LEU A 79 0.02 -1.12 27.32
C LEU A 79 -0.76 -1.14 26.00
N TRP A 80 -0.06 -1.21 24.86
CA TRP A 80 -0.73 -1.19 23.55
C TRP A 80 -1.55 -2.46 23.31
N PHE A 81 -1.12 -3.62 23.79
CA PHE A 81 -1.97 -4.81 23.80
C PHE A 81 -3.24 -4.64 24.64
N ALA A 82 -3.12 -4.01 25.82
CA ALA A 82 -4.28 -3.72 26.66
C ALA A 82 -5.26 -2.75 25.99
N VAL A 83 -4.74 -1.77 25.23
CA VAL A 83 -5.56 -0.83 24.44
C VAL A 83 -6.19 -1.52 23.22
N ALA A 84 -5.47 -2.39 22.53
CA ALA A 84 -5.97 -3.12 21.36
C ALA A 84 -7.09 -4.12 21.71
N ALA A 85 -6.93 -4.84 22.83
CA ALA A 85 -7.81 -5.92 23.27
C ALA A 85 -9.33 -5.61 23.21
N PRO A 86 -9.84 -4.48 23.76
CA PRO A 86 -11.26 -4.17 23.68
C PRO A 86 -11.75 -3.99 22.24
N PHE A 87 -10.97 -3.36 21.35
CA PHE A 87 -11.39 -3.16 19.97
C PHE A 87 -11.42 -4.47 19.18
N VAL A 88 -10.44 -5.36 19.39
CA VAL A 88 -10.45 -6.69 18.79
C VAL A 88 -11.63 -7.51 19.31
N ALA A 89 -11.90 -7.47 20.61
CA ALA A 89 -13.04 -8.15 21.21
C ALA A 89 -14.39 -7.62 20.67
N LEU A 90 -14.52 -6.30 20.52
CA LEU A 90 -15.69 -5.67 19.91
C LEU A 90 -15.83 -6.04 18.43
N GLY A 91 -14.73 -6.10 17.68
CA GLY A 91 -14.71 -6.56 16.29
C GLY A 91 -15.19 -8.00 16.15
N ALA A 92 -14.70 -8.90 17.00
CA ALA A 92 -15.14 -10.30 17.05
C ALA A 92 -16.62 -10.42 17.45
N ARG A 93 -17.07 -9.63 18.44
CA ARG A 93 -18.48 -9.59 18.85
C ARG A 93 -19.37 -9.08 17.71
N GLN A 94 -18.97 -8.01 17.02
CA GLN A 94 -19.70 -7.45 15.89
C GLN A 94 -19.82 -8.46 14.75
N LEU A 95 -18.73 -9.18 14.42
CA LEU A 95 -18.76 -10.24 13.42
C LEU A 95 -19.75 -11.35 13.81
N ASN A 96 -19.75 -11.77 15.08
CA ASN A 96 -20.68 -12.79 15.56
C ASN A 96 -22.13 -12.33 15.53
N VAL A 97 -22.41 -11.05 15.79
CA VAL A 97 -23.76 -10.49 15.66
C VAL A 97 -24.20 -10.51 14.20
N LEU A 98 -23.38 -10.00 13.28
CA LEU A 98 -23.69 -10.01 11.84
C LEU A 98 -23.87 -11.43 11.30
N ALA A 99 -23.08 -12.39 11.80
CA ALA A 99 -23.15 -13.78 11.36
C ALA A 99 -24.39 -14.54 11.87
N LYS A 100 -25.09 -14.02 12.90
CA LYS A 100 -26.39 -14.59 13.33
C LYS A 100 -27.49 -14.25 12.34
N ASP A 101 -27.43 -13.06 11.76
CA ASP A 101 -28.40 -12.61 10.76
C ASP A 101 -28.10 -13.22 9.38
N ASP A 102 -26.81 -13.41 9.05
CA ASP A 102 -26.39 -13.95 7.76
C ASP A 102 -25.10 -14.81 7.89
N LEU A 103 -25.25 -16.12 7.71
CA LEU A 103 -24.15 -17.08 7.80
C LEU A 103 -23.04 -16.87 6.76
N SER A 104 -23.33 -16.17 5.65
CA SER A 104 -22.35 -15.89 4.60
C SER A 104 -21.35 -14.79 4.96
N VAL A 105 -21.59 -14.05 6.06
CA VAL A 105 -20.70 -12.97 6.51
C VAL A 105 -19.33 -13.49 6.94
N LYS A 106 -19.25 -14.63 7.65
CA LYS A 106 -17.96 -15.16 8.12
C LYS A 106 -17.03 -15.53 6.94
N PRO A 107 -17.47 -16.29 5.93
CA PRO A 107 -16.66 -16.53 4.73
C PRO A 107 -16.28 -15.25 4.00
N LEU A 108 -17.19 -14.27 3.89
CA LEU A 108 -16.91 -13.00 3.23
C LEU A 108 -15.82 -12.22 3.96
N VAL A 109 -15.89 -12.12 5.29
CA VAL A 109 -14.88 -11.44 6.10
C VAL A 109 -13.53 -12.16 6.03
N GLY A 110 -13.51 -13.50 6.01
CA GLY A 110 -12.29 -14.28 5.79
C GLY A 110 -11.67 -14.01 4.41
N LEU A 111 -12.48 -13.94 3.36
CA LEU A 111 -12.03 -13.58 2.00
C LEU A 111 -11.49 -12.15 1.98
N MET A 112 -12.17 -11.20 2.61
CA MET A 112 -11.72 -9.81 2.73
C MET A 112 -10.38 -9.73 3.48
N ALA A 113 -10.21 -10.50 4.55
CA ALA A 113 -8.93 -10.56 5.26
C ALA A 113 -7.80 -11.09 4.40
N ALA A 114 -8.05 -12.14 3.62
CA ALA A 114 -7.08 -12.67 2.66
C ALA A 114 -6.74 -11.63 1.57
N VAL A 115 -7.73 -10.93 1.02
CA VAL A 115 -7.52 -9.88 0.00
C VAL A 115 -6.72 -8.71 0.58
N VAL A 116 -7.09 -8.21 1.76
CA VAL A 116 -6.37 -7.12 2.43
C VAL A 116 -4.92 -7.54 2.71
N PHE A 117 -4.70 -8.75 3.22
CA PHE A 117 -3.37 -9.30 3.41
C PHE A 117 -2.57 -9.35 2.10
N ILE A 118 -3.13 -9.94 1.02
CA ILE A 118 -2.44 -10.03 -0.27
C ILE A 118 -2.10 -8.65 -0.83
N VAL A 119 -3.03 -7.70 -0.75
CA VAL A 119 -2.82 -6.32 -1.18
C VAL A 119 -1.71 -5.67 -0.36
N SER A 120 -1.68 -5.90 0.96
CA SER A 120 -0.61 -5.41 1.84
C SER A 120 0.75 -6.09 1.66
N CYS A 121 0.81 -7.18 0.90
CA CYS A 121 2.07 -7.83 0.55
C CYS A 121 2.65 -7.33 -0.78
N MET A 122 1.90 -6.52 -1.54
CA MET A 122 2.31 -6.08 -2.86
C MET A 122 3.27 -4.88 -2.77
N PRO A 123 4.54 -5.02 -3.19
CA PRO A 123 5.50 -3.93 -3.10
C PRO A 123 5.22 -2.89 -4.18
N ILE A 124 5.00 -1.65 -3.77
CA ILE A 124 4.79 -0.51 -4.65
C ILE A 124 6.00 0.43 -4.53
N PRO A 125 6.73 0.69 -5.63
CA PRO A 125 7.88 1.60 -5.59
C PRO A 125 7.41 3.01 -5.25
N VAL A 126 8.05 3.63 -4.26
CA VAL A 126 7.81 5.02 -3.87
C VAL A 126 8.94 5.90 -4.44
N PRO A 127 8.70 6.64 -5.54
CA PRO A 127 9.76 7.34 -6.27
C PRO A 127 10.50 8.40 -5.44
N THR A 128 9.84 8.97 -4.43
CA THR A 128 10.36 10.06 -3.61
C THR A 128 11.34 9.60 -2.53
N ALA A 129 11.23 8.36 -2.07
CA ALA A 129 12.05 7.82 -0.99
C ALA A 129 13.11 6.82 -1.48
N GLY A 130 13.03 6.38 -2.74
CA GLY A 130 13.90 5.31 -3.26
C GLY A 130 13.66 3.95 -2.61
N THR A 131 12.54 3.80 -1.90
CA THR A 131 12.14 2.57 -1.19
C THR A 131 10.86 1.99 -1.78
N CYS A 132 10.62 0.70 -1.57
CA CYS A 132 9.32 0.09 -1.79
C CYS A 132 8.48 0.17 -0.51
N SER A 133 7.20 0.48 -0.64
CA SER A 133 6.23 0.43 0.44
C SER A 133 5.08 -0.48 0.05
N HIS A 134 4.16 -0.76 0.97
CA HIS A 134 2.97 -1.55 0.68
C HIS A 134 1.74 -0.83 1.21
N PRO A 135 0.58 -0.99 0.55
CA PRO A 135 -0.67 -0.37 0.97
C PRO A 135 -1.28 -1.14 2.15
N CYS A 136 -1.82 -0.44 3.15
CA CYS A 136 -2.39 -1.11 4.32
C CYS A 136 -3.74 -1.79 4.01
N GLY A 137 -4.56 -1.17 3.17
CA GLY A 137 -5.88 -1.71 2.78
C GLY A 137 -6.94 -1.63 3.88
N THR A 138 -6.59 -1.09 5.06
CA THR A 138 -7.50 -0.82 6.19
C THR A 138 -8.60 0.14 5.82
N GLY A 139 -8.32 1.16 4.99
CA GLY A 139 -9.33 2.11 4.53
C GLY A 139 -10.41 1.44 3.67
N ILE A 140 -10.00 0.52 2.78
CA ILE A 140 -10.91 -0.27 1.96
C ILE A 140 -11.78 -1.16 2.85
N ALA A 141 -11.16 -1.94 3.74
CA ALA A 141 -11.89 -2.82 4.65
C ALA A 141 -12.87 -2.03 5.53
N ALA A 142 -12.46 -0.89 6.08
CA ALA A 142 -13.30 -0.06 6.92
C ALA A 142 -14.52 0.47 6.17
N ILE A 143 -14.38 0.94 4.93
CA ILE A 143 -15.50 1.42 4.11
C ILE A 143 -16.49 0.29 3.83
N LEU A 144 -15.98 -0.90 3.50
CA LEU A 144 -16.80 -2.03 3.04
C LEU A 144 -17.49 -2.79 4.18
N VAL A 145 -16.77 -3.16 5.24
CA VAL A 145 -17.33 -3.99 6.32
C VAL A 145 -17.56 -3.24 7.64
N GLY A 146 -17.19 -1.96 7.68
CA GLY A 146 -17.26 -1.13 8.88
C GLY A 146 -15.99 -1.21 9.74
N PRO A 147 -15.80 -0.25 10.66
CA PRO A 147 -14.54 -0.06 11.37
C PRO A 147 -14.23 -1.21 12.33
N LEU A 148 -15.23 -1.72 13.06
CA LEU A 148 -15.04 -2.81 14.03
C LEU A 148 -14.64 -4.14 13.38
N VAL A 149 -15.27 -4.51 12.26
CA VAL A 149 -14.91 -5.74 11.54
C VAL A 149 -13.57 -5.55 10.83
N SER A 150 -13.29 -4.33 10.34
CA SER A 150 -11.98 -3.99 9.78
C SER A 150 -10.85 -4.14 10.79
N VAL A 151 -11.03 -3.74 12.06
CA VAL A 151 -10.02 -3.97 13.13
C VAL A 151 -9.66 -5.45 13.22
N LEU A 152 -10.66 -6.34 13.17
CA LEU A 152 -10.44 -7.78 13.24
C LEU A 152 -9.70 -8.29 11.99
N ILE A 153 -10.09 -7.83 10.80
CA ILE A 153 -9.40 -8.15 9.54
C ILE A 153 -7.92 -7.73 9.63
N SER A 154 -7.65 -6.49 10.05
CA SER A 154 -6.31 -5.96 10.18
C SER A 154 -5.50 -6.72 11.22
N THR A 155 -6.11 -7.09 12.34
CA THR A 155 -5.46 -7.91 13.37
C THR A 155 -4.96 -9.24 12.81
N VAL A 156 -5.79 -9.92 12.01
CA VAL A 156 -5.40 -11.19 11.37
C VAL A 156 -4.31 -10.96 10.32
N ALA A 157 -4.43 -9.92 9.49
CA ALA A 157 -3.42 -9.57 8.49
C ALA A 157 -2.06 -9.27 9.15
N LEU A 158 -2.05 -8.42 10.18
CA LEU A 158 -0.87 -8.06 10.97
C LEU A 158 -0.22 -9.27 11.64
N LEU A 159 -1.02 -10.16 12.21
CA LEU A 159 -0.52 -11.39 12.82
C LEU A 159 0.18 -12.28 11.79
N ILE A 160 -0.41 -12.44 10.59
CA ILE A 160 0.20 -13.23 9.51
C ILE A 160 1.47 -12.55 9.01
N GLN A 161 1.48 -11.22 8.87
CA GLN A 161 2.66 -10.45 8.46
C GLN A 161 3.82 -10.63 9.47
N ALA A 162 3.53 -10.56 10.77
CA ALA A 162 4.52 -10.77 11.81
C ALA A 162 5.07 -12.21 11.81
N LEU A 163 4.22 -13.22 11.61
CA LEU A 163 4.62 -14.63 11.66
C LEU A 163 5.35 -15.12 10.40
N PHE A 164 4.89 -14.73 9.21
CA PHE A 164 5.34 -15.33 7.94
C PHE A 164 6.24 -14.43 7.11
N LEU A 165 6.10 -13.10 7.25
CA LEU A 165 6.86 -12.14 6.45
C LEU A 165 7.96 -11.44 7.24
N ALA A 166 8.07 -11.76 8.54
CA ALA A 166 8.93 -11.05 9.49
C ALA A 166 8.75 -9.52 9.37
N HIS A 167 7.50 -9.10 9.10
CA HIS A 167 7.15 -7.72 8.85
C HIS A 167 6.30 -7.21 10.02
N GLY A 168 6.88 -6.31 10.83
CA GLY A 168 6.36 -5.95 12.15
C GLY A 168 7.00 -6.78 13.27
N GLY A 169 6.30 -6.92 14.39
CA GLY A 169 6.74 -7.73 15.53
C GLY A 169 5.57 -8.31 16.32
N LEU A 170 5.81 -9.44 16.98
CA LEU A 170 4.86 -10.05 17.92
C LEU A 170 4.76 -9.24 19.22
N SER A 171 5.86 -8.66 19.71
CA SER A 171 5.79 -7.78 20.89
C SER A 171 5.11 -6.44 20.58
N THR A 172 5.24 -5.96 19.34
CA THR A 172 4.72 -4.67 18.88
C THR A 172 3.36 -4.79 18.19
N LEU A 173 2.87 -6.01 17.97
CA LEU A 173 1.58 -6.30 17.35
C LEU A 173 0.43 -5.51 17.98
N GLY A 174 0.42 -5.36 19.31
CA GLY A 174 -0.59 -4.55 20.00
C GLY A 174 -0.61 -3.09 19.53
N ALA A 175 0.57 -2.48 19.33
CA ALA A 175 0.69 -1.10 18.85
C ALA A 175 0.26 -1.00 17.38
N ASP A 176 0.70 -1.94 16.53
CA ASP A 176 0.29 -1.97 15.12
C ASP A 176 -1.23 -2.17 14.97
N ILE A 177 -1.86 -2.98 15.83
CA ILE A 177 -3.32 -3.12 15.85
C ILE A 177 -3.98 -1.79 16.22
N VAL A 178 -3.46 -1.04 17.19
CA VAL A 178 -4.03 0.26 17.59
C VAL A 178 -3.87 1.28 16.47
N SER A 179 -2.66 1.49 15.95
CA SER A 179 -2.41 2.47 14.91
C SER A 179 -3.10 2.12 13.59
N MET A 180 -2.83 0.94 13.04
CA MET A 180 -3.29 0.55 11.71
C MET A 180 -4.71 -0.03 11.73
N GLY A 181 -4.99 -0.90 12.70
CA GLY A 181 -6.28 -1.58 12.81
C GLY A 181 -7.38 -0.68 13.39
N VAL A 182 -7.12 0.00 14.50
CA VAL A 182 -8.12 0.84 15.18
C VAL A 182 -8.14 2.22 14.57
N VAL A 183 -7.08 3.01 14.75
CA VAL A 183 -7.10 4.42 14.32
C VAL A 183 -7.26 4.52 12.81
N GLY A 184 -6.53 3.73 12.02
CA GLY A 184 -6.69 3.67 10.57
C GLY A 184 -8.13 3.38 10.15
N SER A 185 -8.72 2.27 10.61
CA SER A 185 -10.08 1.89 10.21
C SER A 185 -11.14 2.90 10.65
N PHE A 186 -11.05 3.46 11.85
CA PHE A 186 -12.00 4.47 12.30
C PHE A 186 -11.83 5.79 11.54
N ALA A 187 -10.60 6.26 11.32
CA ALA A 187 -10.32 7.47 10.57
C ALA A 187 -10.85 7.38 9.13
N GLY A 188 -10.57 6.28 8.43
CA GLY A 188 -11.10 6.03 7.08
C GLY A 188 -12.61 5.98 7.03
N TRP A 189 -13.24 5.26 7.98
CA TRP A 189 -14.69 5.15 8.01
C TRP A 189 -15.39 6.48 8.30
N PHE A 190 -14.91 7.24 9.29
CA PHE A 190 -15.46 8.56 9.61
C PHE A 190 -15.21 9.57 8.50
N ALA A 191 -14.03 9.58 7.89
CA ALA A 191 -13.74 10.42 6.74
C ALA A 191 -14.71 10.12 5.59
N PHE A 192 -14.88 8.84 5.25
CA PHE A 192 -15.81 8.43 4.19
C PHE A 192 -17.25 8.87 4.50
N ARG A 193 -17.76 8.54 5.69
CA ARG A 193 -19.14 8.86 6.08
C ARG A 193 -19.39 10.35 6.22
N GLY A 194 -18.46 11.09 6.80
CA GLY A 194 -18.52 12.54 6.91
C GLY A 194 -18.57 13.20 5.54
N LEU A 195 -17.67 12.82 4.64
CA LEU A 195 -17.62 13.36 3.28
C LEU A 195 -18.88 13.00 2.47
N ARG A 196 -19.38 11.77 2.58
CA ARG A 196 -20.65 11.38 1.95
C ARG A 196 -21.84 12.14 2.54
N GLY A 197 -21.83 12.42 3.84
CA GLY A 197 -22.84 13.25 4.50
C GLY A 197 -22.84 14.70 4.03
N LEU A 198 -21.67 15.23 3.64
CA LEU A 198 -21.50 16.56 3.06
C LEU A 198 -21.80 16.62 1.54
N GLY A 199 -22.22 15.50 0.94
CA GLY A 199 -22.55 15.43 -0.49
C GLY A 199 -21.36 15.23 -1.42
N ALA A 200 -20.20 14.82 -0.91
CA ALA A 200 -19.05 14.51 -1.75
C ALA A 200 -19.32 13.32 -2.68
N ASN A 201 -18.77 13.39 -3.90
CA ASN A 201 -18.78 12.29 -4.86
C ASN A 201 -18.12 11.03 -4.25
N LEU A 202 -18.66 9.85 -4.56
CA LEU A 202 -18.20 8.55 -4.08
C LEU A 202 -16.69 8.36 -4.23
N GLY A 203 -16.15 8.69 -5.41
CA GLY A 203 -14.71 8.56 -5.69
C GLY A 203 -13.84 9.48 -4.82
N VAL A 204 -14.27 10.73 -4.62
CA VAL A 204 -13.55 11.71 -3.79
C VAL A 204 -13.63 11.33 -2.32
N ALA A 205 -14.80 10.91 -1.84
CA ALA A 205 -14.99 10.43 -0.47
C ALA A 205 -14.11 9.20 -0.17
N ALA A 206 -14.04 8.26 -1.10
CA ALA A 206 -13.17 7.07 -0.98
C ALA A 206 -11.68 7.43 -1.06
N PHE A 207 -11.29 8.36 -1.95
CA PHE A 207 -9.90 8.83 -2.04
C PHE A 207 -9.42 9.46 -0.73
N LEU A 208 -10.19 10.43 -0.23
CA LEU A 208 -9.85 11.11 1.01
C LEU A 208 -9.92 10.17 2.21
N ALA A 209 -10.84 9.20 2.23
CA ALA A 209 -10.88 8.19 3.28
C ALA A 209 -9.60 7.34 3.32
N GLY A 210 -9.10 6.87 2.18
CA GLY A 210 -7.82 6.14 2.12
C GLY A 210 -6.64 7.00 2.59
N LEU A 211 -6.59 8.26 2.14
CA LEU A 211 -5.54 9.21 2.52
C LEU A 211 -5.56 9.51 4.03
N PHE A 212 -6.74 9.76 4.62
CA PHE A 212 -6.86 9.99 6.07
C PHE A 212 -6.60 8.73 6.90
N THR A 213 -6.90 7.54 6.39
CA THR A 213 -6.56 6.27 7.03
C THR A 213 -5.05 6.18 7.23
N ASP A 214 -4.28 6.38 6.17
CA ASP A 214 -2.83 6.27 6.19
C ASP A 214 -2.19 7.34 7.09
N TRP A 215 -2.60 8.60 6.94
CA TRP A 215 -2.06 9.69 7.76
C TRP A 215 -2.40 9.57 9.24
N ALA A 216 -3.60 9.11 9.58
CA ALA A 216 -3.98 8.89 10.98
C ALA A 216 -3.21 7.71 11.59
N THR A 217 -2.98 6.67 10.80
CA THR A 217 -2.12 5.54 11.19
C THR A 217 -0.71 6.04 11.50
N TYR A 218 -0.11 6.77 10.55
CA TYR A 218 1.23 7.33 10.69
C TYR A 218 1.37 8.23 11.94
N LEU A 219 0.42 9.14 12.15
CA LEU A 219 0.44 10.02 13.32
C LEU A 219 0.41 9.21 14.62
N THR A 220 -0.40 8.14 14.66
CA THR A 220 -0.51 7.26 15.82
C THR A 220 0.79 6.49 16.05
N THR A 221 1.36 5.88 15.00
CA THR A 221 2.66 5.19 15.08
C THR A 221 3.77 6.13 15.55
N SER A 222 3.75 7.40 15.14
CA SER A 222 4.73 8.41 15.60
C SER A 222 4.60 8.71 17.10
N VAL A 223 3.38 8.74 17.61
CA VAL A 223 3.08 8.87 19.05
C VAL A 223 3.52 7.63 19.82
N GLU A 224 3.22 6.43 19.30
CA GLU A 224 3.63 5.15 19.88
C GLU A 224 5.15 5.05 20.00
N LEU A 225 5.87 5.34 18.92
CA LEU A 225 7.33 5.35 18.90
C LEU A 225 7.90 6.39 19.85
N ALA A 226 7.41 7.63 19.80
CA ALA A 226 7.86 8.69 20.71
C ALA A 226 7.62 8.33 22.18
N SER A 227 6.55 7.60 22.49
CA SER A 227 6.25 7.16 23.85
C SER A 227 7.24 6.09 24.33
N GLY A 228 7.59 5.14 23.46
CA GLY A 228 8.48 4.01 23.78
C GLY A 228 9.96 4.38 23.84
N ILE A 229 10.44 5.21 22.91
CA ILE A 229 11.90 5.45 22.71
C ILE A 229 12.39 6.76 23.31
N ARG A 230 11.53 7.54 24.00
CA ARG A 230 11.85 8.91 24.45
C ARG A 230 13.14 9.05 25.24
N GLY A 231 13.49 8.09 26.09
CA GLY A 231 14.49 8.27 27.13
C GLY A 231 14.29 9.59 27.88
N THR A 232 15.29 10.47 27.84
CA THR A 232 15.28 11.81 28.45
C THR A 232 14.74 12.92 27.54
N SER A 233 14.43 12.62 26.28
CA SER A 233 13.96 13.62 25.32
C SER A 233 12.55 14.12 25.66
N PRO A 234 12.25 15.41 25.40
CA PRO A 234 10.89 15.94 25.54
C PRO A 234 9.94 15.28 24.52
N PHE A 235 8.67 15.07 24.92
CA PHE A 235 7.73 14.23 24.17
C PHE A 235 7.37 14.82 22.80
N TRP A 236 6.77 16.02 22.81
CA TRP A 236 6.26 16.67 21.61
C TRP A 236 7.35 16.95 20.57
N PRO A 237 8.56 17.42 20.94
CA PRO A 237 9.65 17.56 19.98
C PRO A 237 10.14 16.24 19.39
N LEU A 238 9.99 15.11 20.09
CA LEU A 238 10.32 13.80 19.54
C LEU A 238 9.24 13.32 18.57
N VAL A 239 7.96 13.48 18.91
CA VAL A 239 6.84 13.18 18.00
C VAL A 239 7.01 13.95 16.70
N THR A 240 7.27 15.26 16.74
CA THR A 240 7.43 16.06 15.52
C THR A 240 8.63 15.62 14.69
N LYS A 241 9.75 15.22 15.31
CA LYS A 241 10.89 14.65 14.59
C LYS A 241 10.53 13.37 13.86
N ILE A 242 9.80 12.46 14.50
CA ILE A 242 9.34 11.20 13.89
C ILE A 242 8.34 11.50 12.78
N VAL A 243 7.40 12.42 13.01
CA VAL A 243 6.42 12.87 12.01
C VAL A 243 7.08 13.56 10.81
N ILE A 244 8.23 14.21 10.98
CA ILE A 244 8.97 14.76 9.83
C ILE A 244 9.72 13.65 9.11
N ALA A 245 10.23 12.66 9.84
CA ALA A 245 11.03 11.57 9.30
C ALA A 245 10.27 10.66 8.34
N PHE A 246 8.98 10.36 8.56
CA PHE A 246 8.21 9.54 7.60
C PHE A 246 7.45 10.35 6.54
N ILE A 247 7.51 11.69 6.49
CA ILE A 247 6.88 12.46 5.39
C ILE A 247 7.31 11.99 3.99
N PRO A 248 8.62 11.75 3.71
CA PRO A 248 9.07 11.39 2.36
C PRO A 248 8.49 10.07 1.83
N THR A 249 8.10 9.16 2.72
CA THR A 249 7.56 7.83 2.40
C THR A 249 6.03 7.80 2.52
N GLN A 250 5.47 8.28 3.63
CA GLN A 250 4.05 8.12 3.94
C GLN A 250 3.16 9.12 3.22
N LEU A 251 3.63 10.34 2.93
CA LEU A 251 2.80 11.31 2.20
C LEU A 251 2.49 10.82 0.77
N PRO A 252 3.47 10.35 -0.03
CA PRO A 252 3.20 9.69 -1.30
C PRO A 252 2.38 8.40 -1.16
N LEU A 253 2.66 7.59 -0.14
CA LEU A 253 1.94 6.34 0.10
C LEU A 253 0.45 6.60 0.37
N GLY A 254 0.11 7.57 1.22
CA GLY A 254 -1.28 7.93 1.50
C GLY A 254 -2.04 8.44 0.27
N ILE A 255 -1.38 9.13 -0.66
CA ILE A 255 -2.00 9.52 -1.94
C ILE A 255 -2.30 8.27 -2.79
N LEU A 256 -1.34 7.36 -2.87
CA LEU A 256 -1.49 6.10 -3.59
C LEU A 256 -2.59 5.23 -2.97
N GLU A 257 -2.64 5.13 -1.64
CA GLU A 257 -3.64 4.36 -0.90
C GLU A 257 -5.03 5.00 -1.03
N GLY A 258 -5.11 6.32 -1.06
CA GLY A 258 -6.31 7.06 -1.47
C GLY A 258 -6.76 6.67 -2.88
N ALA A 259 -5.85 6.69 -3.86
CA ALA A 259 -6.17 6.32 -5.24
C ALA A 259 -6.63 4.85 -5.36
N MET A 260 -5.97 3.93 -4.65
CA MET A 260 -6.37 2.53 -4.58
C MET A 260 -7.74 2.35 -3.94
N THR A 261 -8.02 3.07 -2.85
CA THR A 261 -9.31 3.03 -2.15
C THR A 261 -10.43 3.55 -3.05
N ALA A 262 -10.23 4.69 -3.70
CA ALA A 262 -11.17 5.23 -4.68
C ALA A 262 -11.39 4.28 -5.85
N GLY A 263 -10.31 3.74 -6.43
CA GLY A 263 -10.37 2.76 -7.50
C GLY A 263 -11.20 1.55 -7.13
N MET A 264 -10.94 0.95 -5.96
CA MET A 264 -11.67 -0.23 -5.49
C MET A 264 -13.17 0.07 -5.30
N VAL A 265 -13.52 1.18 -4.63
CA VAL A 265 -14.92 1.54 -4.38
C VAL A 265 -15.66 1.85 -5.69
N LEU A 266 -15.04 2.58 -6.61
CA LEU A 266 -15.64 2.90 -7.92
C LEU A 266 -15.77 1.65 -8.81
N LEU A 267 -14.79 0.75 -8.80
CA LEU A 267 -14.86 -0.51 -9.53
C LEU A 267 -15.98 -1.41 -8.99
N LEU A 268 -16.11 -1.50 -7.67
CA LEU A 268 -17.22 -2.24 -7.03
C LEU A 268 -18.57 -1.60 -7.39
N HIS A 269 -18.67 -0.26 -7.37
CA HIS A 269 -19.89 0.43 -7.77
C HIS A 269 -20.27 0.12 -9.23
N LYS A 270 -19.30 0.06 -10.14
CA LYS A 270 -19.54 -0.23 -11.55
C LYS A 270 -19.84 -1.70 -11.85
N LYS A 271 -19.17 -2.63 -11.15
CA LYS A 271 -19.22 -4.08 -11.48
C LYS A 271 -20.22 -4.86 -10.62
N ARG A 272 -20.36 -4.49 -9.36
CA ARG A 272 -21.17 -5.18 -8.34
C ARG A 272 -21.79 -4.17 -7.36
N PRO A 273 -22.65 -3.25 -7.83
CA PRO A 273 -23.30 -2.27 -6.96
C PRO A 273 -24.16 -2.94 -5.88
N ASP A 274 -24.63 -4.17 -6.13
CA ASP A 274 -25.34 -5.03 -5.19
C ASP A 274 -24.54 -5.25 -3.88
N LEU A 275 -23.22 -5.39 -3.98
CA LEU A 275 -22.36 -5.59 -2.81
C LEU A 275 -22.30 -4.33 -1.96
N LEU A 276 -22.18 -3.15 -2.57
CA LEU A 276 -22.11 -1.87 -1.83
C LEU A 276 -23.42 -1.55 -1.11
N VAL A 277 -24.56 -1.94 -1.67
CA VAL A 277 -25.87 -1.83 -1.00
C VAL A 277 -25.97 -2.82 0.14
N ARG A 278 -25.62 -4.10 -0.08
CA ARG A 278 -25.65 -5.14 0.96
C ARG A 278 -24.75 -4.81 2.15
N MET A 279 -23.60 -4.19 1.87
CA MET A 279 -22.64 -3.69 2.86
C MET A 279 -23.03 -2.33 3.47
N ARG A 280 -24.21 -1.79 3.12
CA ARG A 280 -24.74 -0.50 3.59
C ARG A 280 -23.79 0.69 3.32
N VAL A 281 -22.96 0.58 2.29
CA VAL A 281 -22.04 1.63 1.83
C VAL A 281 -22.81 2.70 1.05
N LEU A 282 -23.73 2.26 0.18
CA LEU A 282 -24.62 3.10 -0.62
C LEU A 282 -26.08 2.84 -0.27
N LYS A 283 -26.95 3.82 -0.51
CA LYS A 283 -28.41 3.63 -0.46
C LYS A 283 -28.90 3.05 -1.78
N GLU A 284 -29.97 2.26 -1.77
CA GLU A 284 -30.59 1.70 -3.00
C GLU A 284 -30.91 2.79 -4.04
N SER A 285 -31.36 3.96 -3.58
CA SER A 285 -31.66 5.12 -4.43
C SER A 285 -30.47 5.65 -5.24
N GLU A 286 -29.24 5.42 -4.78
CA GLU A 286 -28.03 5.90 -5.45
C GLU A 286 -27.54 4.94 -6.55
N VAL A 287 -28.01 3.69 -6.54
CA VAL A 287 -27.70 2.71 -7.59
C VAL A 287 -28.66 2.86 -8.77
N SER A 288 -29.93 3.15 -8.51
CA SER A 288 -30.94 3.35 -9.55
C SER A 288 -30.78 4.65 -10.35
N ALA A 289 -30.01 5.63 -9.87
CA ALA A 289 -29.75 6.89 -10.58
C ALA A 289 -28.69 6.77 -11.70
N HIS A 290 -28.00 5.63 -11.80
CA HIS A 290 -26.93 5.37 -12.77
C HIS A 290 -27.13 4.09 -13.60
N ALA A 291 -28.29 3.44 -13.48
CA ALA A 291 -28.74 2.38 -14.38
C ALA A 291 -29.54 2.99 -15.54
#